data_AF-A0A6G1D6A2-F1
#
_entry.id   AF-A0A6G1D6A2-F1
#
_cell.length_a   1.000
_cell.length_b   1.000
_cell.length_c   1.000
_cell.angle_alpha   90.00
_cell.angle_beta   90.00
_cell.angle_gamma   90.00
#
_symmetry.space_group_name_H-M   'P 1'
#
loop_
_entity.id
_entity.type
_entity.pdbx_description
1 polymer ?
#
loop_
_entity_poly.entity_id
_entity_poly.type
_entity_poly.pdbx_seq_one_letter_code
_entity_poly.pdbx_strand_id
1 'polypeptide(L)'
;MEKLLSSSGVAAAVASRGQLPDCFVFPADRRPPASSAVVSLPVIDLSGPRDDVRRAVLEAGKELGFFQVVNHGVPEQAMREMEAVCEEFFRLTAEDKAAFYSDAEDKPNRLFSSTIYEVGDQRYWRDCLRLACGFPVADDTKTHWPDKPHRLREVAENFFVETRGLGIELLRLLCEGMGLRPDYFEGDLTAGDVIINVNHYPPCPDPSLTLGLPPHCDRNLITLLLQGDVFGLQVSYKGNWINVEPVPNAFVVNFGHLLEIATNGVLKSIEHRAMTNSAVARTSVATFMMPPMDCLVGPAEELVGEGNTPQYRTVTFREFMRIYKTVGARRESVEKAFKI
;
A
#
# COMPACT_ATOMS: atom_id res chain seq x y z
N MET A 1 -26.62 19.96 6.68
CA MET A 1 -25.56 20.27 5.68
C MET A 1 -24.36 20.99 6.31
N GLU A 2 -24.51 21.86 7.32
CA GLU A 2 -23.36 22.44 8.07
C GLU A 2 -22.57 21.44 8.96
N LYS A 3 -23.15 20.30 9.33
CA LYS A 3 -22.47 19.25 10.11
C LYS A 3 -21.49 18.38 9.30
N LEU A 4 -21.48 18.47 7.97
CA LEU A 4 -20.52 17.74 7.10
C LEU A 4 -19.28 18.57 6.74
N LEU A 5 -19.30 19.88 6.99
CA LEU A 5 -18.27 20.81 6.56
C LEU A 5 -17.22 21.15 7.64
N SER A 6 -17.27 20.54 8.84
CA SER A 6 -16.38 20.95 9.94
C SER A 6 -15.68 19.86 10.77
N SER A 7 -15.74 18.56 10.46
CA SER A 7 -15.11 17.59 11.38
C SER A 7 -14.57 16.25 10.86
N SER A 8 -14.88 15.77 9.66
CA SER A 8 -14.51 14.39 9.29
C SER A 8 -13.22 14.28 8.46
N GLY A 9 -12.94 15.22 7.54
CA GLY A 9 -11.79 15.18 6.64
C GLY A 9 -10.56 15.94 7.11
N VAL A 10 -9.35 15.43 6.83
CA VAL A 10 -8.09 16.12 7.18
C VAL A 10 -7.97 17.44 6.45
N ALA A 11 -8.37 17.48 5.16
CA ALA A 11 -8.43 18.72 4.39
C ALA A 11 -9.38 19.78 5.00
N ALA A 12 -10.48 19.36 5.64
CA ALA A 12 -11.40 20.28 6.33
C ALA A 12 -10.82 20.79 7.66
N ALA A 13 -10.02 19.97 8.35
CA ALA A 13 -9.31 20.37 9.57
C ALA A 13 -8.25 21.45 9.29
N VAL A 14 -7.50 21.33 8.18
CA VAL A 14 -6.52 22.34 7.74
C VAL A 14 -7.15 23.71 7.57
N ALA A 15 -8.34 23.77 6.97
CA ALA A 15 -9.01 25.02 6.63
C ALA A 15 -9.47 25.86 7.84
N SER A 16 -9.49 25.29 9.06
CA SER A 16 -10.21 25.90 10.17
C SER A 16 -9.37 26.34 11.38
N ARG A 17 -8.12 25.87 11.60
CA ARG A 17 -7.50 26.07 12.94
C ARG A 17 -6.01 26.38 13.07
N GLY A 18 -5.16 26.24 12.06
CA GLY A 18 -3.70 26.50 12.21
C GLY A 18 -2.99 25.71 13.34
N GLN A 19 -3.70 24.79 14.00
CA GLN A 19 -3.30 23.94 15.10
C GLN A 19 -3.87 22.55 14.83
N LEU A 20 -3.11 21.53 15.24
CA LEU A 20 -3.48 20.14 15.05
C LEU A 20 -4.61 19.75 16.04
N PRO A 21 -5.77 19.24 15.59
CA PRO A 21 -6.83 18.79 16.49
C PRO A 21 -6.39 17.61 17.38
N ASP A 22 -6.90 17.55 18.61
CA ASP A 22 -6.49 16.56 19.63
C ASP A 22 -6.59 15.10 19.16
N CYS A 23 -7.57 14.76 18.31
CA CYS A 23 -7.72 13.40 17.78
C CYS A 23 -6.55 12.95 16.88
N PHE A 24 -5.72 13.88 16.40
CA PHE A 24 -4.49 13.59 15.65
C PHE A 24 -3.22 13.69 16.49
N VAL A 25 -3.31 14.18 17.74
CA VAL A 25 -2.15 14.37 18.62
C VAL A 25 -1.83 13.07 19.36
N PHE A 26 -0.63 12.55 19.13
CA PHE A 26 -0.23 11.25 19.66
C PHE A 26 0.33 11.39 21.08
N PRO A 27 0.14 10.37 21.94
CA PRO A 27 0.81 10.32 23.24
C PRO A 27 2.33 10.22 23.02
N ALA A 28 3.11 10.68 24.01
CA ALA A 28 4.56 10.89 23.86
C ALA A 28 5.32 9.62 23.43
N ASP A 29 4.89 8.44 23.86
CA ASP A 29 5.46 7.13 23.54
C ASP A 29 5.17 6.67 22.09
N ARG A 30 4.21 7.30 21.41
CA ARG A 30 3.81 6.97 20.03
C ARG A 30 4.17 8.05 19.01
N ARG A 31 4.75 9.17 19.45
CA ARG A 31 5.18 10.23 18.54
C ARG A 31 6.34 9.77 17.68
N PRO A 32 6.40 10.18 16.41
CA PRO A 32 7.57 9.90 15.59
C PRO A 32 8.83 10.55 16.19
N PRO A 33 10.00 9.90 16.12
CA PRO A 33 11.27 10.51 16.48
C PRO A 33 11.56 11.71 15.56
N ALA A 34 12.29 12.69 16.09
CA ALA A 34 12.56 13.97 15.41
C ALA A 34 13.37 13.83 14.10
N SER A 35 14.16 12.76 13.95
CA SER A 35 14.93 12.49 12.74
C SER A 35 15.06 10.99 12.49
N SER A 36 14.96 10.61 11.22
CA SER A 36 15.27 9.27 10.73
C SER A 36 16.41 9.36 9.72
N ALA A 37 17.32 8.39 9.74
CA ALA A 37 18.35 8.28 8.72
C ALA A 37 17.69 8.12 7.34
N VAL A 38 18.25 8.78 6.34
CA VAL A 38 17.86 8.57 4.93
C VAL A 38 18.71 7.43 4.40
N VAL A 39 18.05 6.41 3.85
CA VAL A 39 18.71 5.27 3.23
C VAL A 39 18.07 5.07 1.86
N SER A 40 18.91 5.00 0.82
CA SER A 40 18.46 4.63 -0.50
C SER A 40 18.18 3.12 -0.51
N LEU A 41 16.92 2.75 -0.77
CA LEU A 41 16.56 1.36 -1.04
C LEU A 41 17.32 0.86 -2.28
N PRO A 42 17.56 -0.47 -2.43
CA PRO A 42 18.07 -1.02 -3.66
C PRO A 42 17.22 -0.58 -4.85
N VAL A 43 17.86 -0.06 -5.89
CA VAL A 43 17.20 0.32 -7.15
C VAL A 43 17.53 -0.75 -8.19
N ILE A 44 16.50 -1.39 -8.72
CA ILE A 44 16.61 -2.51 -9.64
C ILE A 44 16.13 -2.06 -11.02
N ASP A 45 17.03 -2.15 -12.00
CA ASP A 45 16.72 -1.89 -13.40
C ASP A 45 16.14 -3.14 -14.06
N LEU A 46 14.85 -3.10 -14.41
CA LEU A 46 14.15 -4.26 -15.00
C LEU A 46 14.49 -4.47 -16.49
N SER A 47 15.23 -3.55 -17.13
CA SER A 47 15.70 -3.72 -18.51
C SER A 47 16.98 -4.56 -18.63
N GLY A 48 17.59 -4.92 -17.49
CA GLY A 48 18.80 -5.74 -17.43
C GLY A 48 18.59 -7.21 -17.81
N PRO A 49 19.66 -8.01 -17.86
CA PRO A 49 19.57 -9.45 -18.12
C PRO A 49 18.67 -10.14 -17.08
N ARG A 50 17.71 -10.95 -17.54
CA ARG A 50 16.68 -11.58 -16.69
C ARG A 50 17.26 -12.30 -15.47
N ASP A 51 18.37 -13.01 -15.65
CA ASP A 51 19.04 -13.77 -14.58
C ASP A 51 19.62 -12.89 -13.47
N ASP A 52 20.07 -11.68 -13.82
CA ASP A 52 20.58 -10.71 -12.86
C ASP A 52 19.42 -9.99 -12.17
N VAL A 53 18.40 -9.60 -12.94
CA VAL A 53 17.19 -8.95 -12.44
C VAL A 53 16.47 -9.85 -11.42
N ARG A 54 16.20 -11.13 -11.76
CA ARG A 54 15.52 -12.05 -10.83
C ARG A 54 16.29 -12.23 -9.52
N ARG A 55 17.63 -12.26 -9.60
CA ARG A 55 18.51 -12.41 -8.43
C ARG A 55 18.44 -11.16 -7.56
N ALA A 56 18.56 -9.98 -8.16
CA ALA A 56 18.46 -8.71 -7.45
C ALA A 56 17.11 -8.53 -6.76
N VAL A 57 16.00 -8.86 -7.45
CA VAL A 57 14.63 -8.80 -6.89
C VAL A 57 14.50 -9.75 -5.71
N LEU A 58 14.99 -10.99 -5.85
CA LEU A 58 14.93 -11.98 -4.77
C LEU A 58 15.78 -11.58 -3.55
N GLU A 59 17.01 -11.11 -3.76
CA GLU A 59 17.91 -10.74 -2.67
C GLU A 59 17.41 -9.51 -1.92
N ALA A 60 16.99 -8.46 -2.63
CA ALA A 60 16.38 -7.29 -2.00
C ALA A 60 15.09 -7.67 -1.24
N GLY A 61 14.31 -8.59 -1.82
CA GLY A 61 13.12 -9.14 -1.19
C GLY A 61 13.37 -9.93 0.09
N LYS A 62 14.47 -10.70 0.15
CA LYS A 62 14.89 -11.47 1.33
C LYS A 62 15.49 -10.58 2.41
N GLU A 63 16.33 -9.62 2.04
CA GLU A 63 17.07 -8.80 2.99
C GLU A 63 16.21 -7.67 3.57
N LEU A 64 15.49 -6.97 2.70
CA LEU A 64 14.81 -5.72 3.03
C LEU A 64 13.30 -5.79 2.89
N GLY A 65 12.76 -6.70 2.06
CA GLY A 65 11.33 -6.74 1.73
C GLY A 65 10.79 -5.47 1.04
N PHE A 66 11.70 -4.56 0.68
CA PHE A 66 11.46 -3.26 0.04
C PHE A 66 12.59 -2.98 -0.95
N PHE A 67 12.22 -2.50 -2.14
CA PHE A 67 13.15 -2.04 -3.17
C PHE A 67 12.43 -1.07 -4.11
N GLN A 68 13.19 -0.39 -4.97
CA GLN A 68 12.65 0.43 -6.05
C GLN A 68 12.95 -0.22 -7.39
N VAL A 69 12.02 -0.11 -8.34
CA VAL A 69 12.22 -0.58 -9.72
C VAL A 69 12.18 0.58 -10.69
N VAL A 70 13.07 0.55 -11.67
CA VAL A 70 13.14 1.49 -12.80
C VAL A 70 13.14 0.72 -14.12
N ASN A 71 12.89 1.40 -15.23
CA ASN A 71 12.78 0.79 -16.56
C ASN A 71 11.80 -0.40 -16.58
N HIS A 72 10.70 -0.24 -15.84
CA HIS A 72 9.76 -1.31 -15.48
C HIS A 72 8.66 -1.58 -16.52
N GLY A 73 8.71 -0.93 -17.69
CA GLY A 73 7.75 -1.14 -18.78
C GLY A 73 6.46 -0.32 -18.68
N VAL A 74 5.98 0.02 -17.47
CA VAL A 74 4.85 0.97 -17.31
C VAL A 74 5.19 2.33 -17.94
N PRO A 75 4.36 2.85 -18.88
CA PRO A 75 4.63 4.14 -19.52
C PRO A 75 4.65 5.30 -18.51
N GLU A 76 5.68 6.15 -18.57
CA GLU A 76 5.77 7.34 -17.71
C GLU A 76 4.54 8.25 -17.85
N GLN A 77 3.94 8.30 -19.05
CA GLN A 77 2.72 9.07 -19.28
C GLN A 77 1.56 8.55 -18.43
N ALA A 78 1.40 7.23 -18.28
CA ALA A 78 0.35 6.66 -17.44
C ALA A 78 0.55 7.03 -15.97
N MET A 79 1.80 7.05 -15.49
CA MET A 79 2.15 7.48 -14.13
C MET A 79 1.80 8.96 -13.91
N ARG A 80 2.28 9.84 -14.80
CA ARG A 80 2.02 11.28 -14.72
C ARG A 80 0.53 11.63 -14.80
N GLU A 81 -0.21 10.97 -15.69
CA GLU A 81 -1.65 11.18 -15.80
C GLU A 81 -2.37 10.73 -14.53
N MET A 82 -1.98 9.59 -13.97
CA MET A 82 -2.55 9.09 -12.71
C MET A 82 -2.30 10.07 -11.56
N GLU A 83 -1.08 10.58 -11.42
CA GLU A 83 -0.75 11.60 -10.42
C GLU A 83 -1.59 12.87 -10.62
N ALA A 84 -1.68 13.37 -11.85
CA ALA A 84 -2.42 14.60 -12.17
C ALA A 84 -3.92 14.48 -11.84
N VAL A 85 -4.59 13.38 -12.23
CA VAL A 85 -6.02 13.20 -11.92
C VAL A 85 -6.27 12.97 -10.43
N CYS A 86 -5.32 12.34 -9.72
CA CYS A 86 -5.38 12.21 -8.27
C CYS A 86 -5.30 13.60 -7.58
N GLU A 87 -4.34 14.43 -7.98
CA GLU A 87 -4.22 15.80 -7.45
C GLU A 87 -5.44 16.66 -7.79
N GLU A 88 -6.00 16.53 -9.00
CA GLU A 88 -7.23 17.21 -9.37
C GLU A 88 -8.41 16.75 -8.50
N PHE A 89 -8.56 15.44 -8.28
CA PHE A 89 -9.59 14.89 -7.38
C PHE A 89 -9.51 15.50 -5.98
N PHE A 90 -8.32 15.55 -5.38
CA PHE A 90 -8.18 16.08 -4.03
C PHE A 90 -8.38 17.60 -3.94
N ARG A 91 -8.17 18.34 -5.04
CA ARG A 91 -8.50 19.77 -5.17
C ARG A 91 -9.99 20.06 -5.36
N LEU A 92 -10.82 19.05 -5.67
CA LEU A 92 -12.28 19.23 -5.75
C LEU A 92 -12.86 19.74 -4.42
N THR A 93 -14.01 20.39 -4.52
CA THR A 93 -14.75 20.89 -3.36
C THR A 93 -15.21 19.73 -2.46
N ALA A 94 -15.49 20.02 -1.19
CA ALA A 94 -16.06 19.02 -0.29
C ALA A 94 -17.42 18.51 -0.79
N GLU A 95 -18.21 19.36 -1.45
CA GLU A 95 -19.50 19.00 -2.05
C GLU A 95 -19.35 17.97 -3.17
N ASP A 96 -18.40 18.19 -4.09
CA ASP A 96 -18.12 17.25 -5.19
C ASP A 96 -17.63 15.89 -4.69
N LYS A 97 -16.90 15.88 -3.56
CA LYS A 97 -16.37 14.64 -2.95
C LYS A 97 -17.37 13.95 -2.02
N ALA A 98 -18.44 14.63 -1.60
CA ALA A 98 -19.33 14.17 -0.52
C ALA A 98 -20.01 12.85 -0.86
N ALA A 99 -20.41 12.65 -2.12
CA ALA A 99 -21.08 11.42 -2.56
C ALA A 99 -20.22 10.16 -2.42
N PHE A 100 -18.90 10.32 -2.45
CA PHE A 100 -17.94 9.21 -2.33
C PHE A 100 -17.44 9.00 -0.90
N TYR A 101 -17.66 9.96 0.01
CA TYR A 101 -17.20 9.82 1.39
C TYR A 101 -17.98 8.72 2.12
N SER A 102 -17.28 7.77 2.73
CA SER A 102 -17.91 6.76 3.59
C SER A 102 -16.92 6.10 4.54
N ASP A 103 -17.29 5.96 5.81
CA ASP A 103 -16.52 5.16 6.77
C ASP A 103 -16.85 3.66 6.69
N ALA A 104 -17.90 3.28 5.95
CA ALA A 104 -18.32 1.89 5.78
C ALA A 104 -17.33 1.09 4.92
N GLU A 105 -16.70 0.08 5.53
CA GLU A 105 -15.64 -0.74 4.89
C GLU A 105 -16.14 -1.74 3.85
N ASP A 106 -17.44 -2.04 3.84
CA ASP A 106 -18.09 -2.90 2.86
C ASP A 106 -18.23 -2.21 1.48
N LYS A 107 -18.12 -0.88 1.43
CA LYS A 107 -18.05 -0.13 0.17
C LYS A 107 -16.65 -0.26 -0.44
N PRO A 108 -16.51 -0.91 -1.61
CA PRO A 108 -15.20 -1.14 -2.22
C PRO A 108 -14.59 0.17 -2.77
N ASN A 109 -15.42 1.08 -3.27
CA ASN A 109 -14.99 2.38 -3.78
C ASN A 109 -15.49 3.48 -2.84
N ARG A 110 -14.58 4.24 -2.26
CA ARG A 110 -14.91 5.29 -1.29
C ARG A 110 -13.75 6.24 -1.04
N LEU A 111 -14.09 7.47 -0.69
CA LEU A 111 -13.22 8.41 0.01
C LEU A 111 -13.41 8.21 1.51
N PHE A 112 -12.33 8.20 2.27
CA PHE A 112 -12.37 8.18 3.73
C PHE A 112 -11.16 8.91 4.29
N SER A 113 -11.19 9.24 5.57
CA SER A 113 -10.11 9.95 6.26
C SER A 113 -9.50 9.07 7.34
N SER A 114 -8.21 9.27 7.60
CA SER A 114 -7.36 8.46 8.47
C SER A 114 -7.07 7.06 7.89
N THR A 115 -7.39 6.00 8.62
CA THR A 115 -7.04 4.61 8.29
C THR A 115 -8.10 3.66 8.83
N ILE A 116 -8.11 2.43 8.33
CA ILE A 116 -8.92 1.32 8.86
C ILE A 116 -8.19 0.54 9.97
N TYR A 117 -6.99 0.97 10.34
CA TYR A 117 -6.12 0.37 11.36
C TYR A 117 -6.13 1.16 12.68
N GLU A 118 -7.18 1.92 12.94
CA GLU A 118 -7.27 2.75 14.15
C GLU A 118 -7.35 1.90 15.41
N VAL A 119 -6.58 2.31 16.43
CA VAL A 119 -6.60 1.70 17.76
C VAL A 119 -7.14 2.75 18.72
N GLY A 120 -8.38 2.59 19.17
CA GLY A 120 -9.09 3.59 19.97
C GLY A 120 -9.54 4.80 19.12
N ASP A 121 -9.59 5.97 19.75
CA ASP A 121 -10.11 7.20 19.11
C ASP A 121 -9.03 8.01 18.33
N GLN A 122 -7.86 7.42 18.12
CA GLN A 122 -6.69 8.08 17.52
C GLN A 122 -6.76 8.04 15.99
N ARG A 123 -6.69 9.21 15.35
CA ARG A 123 -6.77 9.39 13.89
C ARG A 123 -5.41 9.78 13.29
N TYR A 124 -5.27 9.54 11.99
CA TYR A 124 -4.06 9.77 11.21
C TYR A 124 -4.28 10.84 10.14
N TRP A 125 -3.24 11.63 9.87
CA TRP A 125 -3.28 12.82 9.01
C TRP A 125 -3.25 12.47 7.52
N ARG A 126 -4.30 11.81 7.03
CA ARG A 126 -4.47 11.36 5.64
C ARG A 126 -5.93 11.38 5.22
N ASP A 127 -6.18 11.71 3.96
CA ASP A 127 -7.40 11.35 3.24
C ASP A 127 -7.05 10.28 2.19
N CYS A 128 -7.96 9.35 1.91
CA CYS A 128 -7.74 8.24 0.98
C CYS A 128 -8.92 8.01 0.05
N LEU A 129 -8.67 8.09 -1.26
CA LEU A 129 -9.58 7.57 -2.28
C LEU A 129 -9.20 6.11 -2.58
N ARG A 130 -10.08 5.18 -2.23
CA ARG A 130 -9.95 3.76 -2.56
C ARG A 130 -10.75 3.44 -3.81
N LEU A 131 -10.11 2.79 -4.77
CA LEU A 131 -10.68 2.26 -6.00
C LEU A 131 -10.42 0.75 -6.06
N ALA A 132 -11.43 -0.04 -6.40
CA ALA A 132 -11.33 -1.47 -6.62
C ALA A 132 -11.65 -1.80 -8.07
N CYS A 133 -10.85 -2.67 -8.67
CA CYS A 133 -11.01 -3.11 -10.05
C CYS A 133 -10.90 -4.64 -10.13
N GLY A 134 -11.95 -5.29 -10.66
CA GLY A 134 -11.89 -6.70 -11.03
C GLY A 134 -11.18 -6.88 -12.38
N PHE A 135 -10.65 -8.09 -12.64
CA PHE A 135 -9.98 -8.41 -13.90
C PHE A 135 -10.59 -9.63 -14.60
N PRO A 136 -10.68 -9.65 -15.95
CA PRO A 136 -10.35 -8.56 -16.87
C PRO A 136 -11.23 -7.32 -16.62
N VAL A 137 -10.71 -6.13 -16.94
CA VAL A 137 -11.46 -4.88 -16.76
C VAL A 137 -12.72 -4.98 -17.61
N ALA A 138 -13.87 -5.03 -16.95
CA ALA A 138 -15.17 -5.14 -17.57
C ALA A 138 -16.02 -3.92 -17.18
N ASP A 139 -16.88 -3.50 -18.10
CA ASP A 139 -17.87 -2.45 -17.86
C ASP A 139 -19.01 -3.04 -17.01
N ASP A 140 -18.70 -3.27 -15.72
CA ASP A 140 -19.64 -3.80 -14.75
C ASP A 140 -19.77 -2.91 -13.50
N THR A 141 -20.81 -3.23 -12.74
CA THR A 141 -21.30 -2.51 -11.55
C THR A 141 -20.27 -2.37 -10.42
N LYS A 142 -19.07 -2.96 -10.51
CA LYS A 142 -18.02 -2.77 -9.51
C LYS A 142 -17.28 -1.44 -9.65
N THR A 143 -17.41 -0.74 -10.77
CA THR A 143 -16.73 0.54 -11.03
C THR A 143 -17.60 1.76 -10.70
N HIS A 144 -18.25 1.79 -9.53
CA HIS A 144 -18.86 3.01 -8.98
C HIS A 144 -17.77 4.00 -8.50
N TRP A 145 -16.87 4.38 -9.41
CA TRP A 145 -15.79 5.32 -9.19
C TRP A 145 -16.27 6.76 -9.38
N PRO A 146 -15.51 7.76 -8.90
CA PRO A 146 -15.84 9.15 -9.15
C PRO A 146 -15.87 9.51 -10.63
N ASP A 147 -16.93 10.20 -11.05
CA ASP A 147 -17.05 10.79 -12.40
C ASP A 147 -16.26 12.10 -12.53
N LYS A 148 -15.78 12.65 -11.40
CA LYS A 148 -14.91 13.81 -11.34
C LYS A 148 -13.56 13.41 -10.72
N PRO A 149 -12.43 13.83 -11.29
CA PRO A 149 -12.31 14.52 -12.57
C PRO A 149 -12.74 13.64 -13.75
N HIS A 150 -13.19 14.23 -14.86
CA HIS A 150 -13.80 13.51 -15.99
C HIS A 150 -12.90 12.39 -16.55
N ARG A 151 -11.57 12.58 -16.51
CA ARG A 151 -10.59 11.59 -16.99
C ARG A 151 -10.23 10.52 -15.95
N LEU A 152 -10.73 10.59 -14.71
CA LEU A 152 -10.31 9.71 -13.62
C LEU A 152 -10.50 8.24 -13.99
N ARG A 153 -11.67 7.88 -14.54
CA ARG A 153 -12.00 6.50 -14.89
C ARG A 153 -11.02 5.92 -15.90
N GLU A 154 -10.90 6.56 -17.06
CA GLU A 154 -10.03 6.12 -18.16
C GLU A 154 -8.57 6.00 -17.70
N VAL A 155 -8.07 7.00 -16.98
CA VAL A 155 -6.69 7.02 -16.48
C VAL A 155 -6.47 5.93 -15.43
N ALA A 156 -7.41 5.75 -14.49
CA ALA A 156 -7.30 4.72 -13.47
C ALA A 156 -7.38 3.32 -14.08
N GLU A 157 -8.28 3.07 -15.04
CA GLU A 157 -8.38 1.78 -15.76
C GLU A 157 -7.06 1.42 -16.44
N ASN A 158 -6.46 2.36 -17.18
CA ASN A 158 -5.16 2.14 -17.81
C ASN A 158 -4.06 1.86 -16.75
N PHE A 159 -4.01 2.66 -15.68
CA PHE A 159 -3.04 2.48 -14.61
C PHE A 159 -3.20 1.15 -13.87
N PHE A 160 -4.42 0.68 -13.65
CA PHE A 160 -4.71 -0.64 -13.09
C PHE A 160 -4.14 -1.76 -13.96
N VAL A 161 -4.32 -1.68 -15.29
CA VAL A 161 -3.80 -2.69 -16.23
C VAL A 161 -2.27 -2.72 -16.19
N GLU A 162 -1.64 -1.56 -16.33
CA GLU A 162 -0.18 -1.43 -16.36
C GLU A 162 0.46 -1.91 -15.06
N THR A 163 -0.05 -1.45 -13.91
CA THR A 163 0.52 -1.84 -12.61
C THR A 163 0.22 -3.30 -12.24
N ARG A 164 -0.93 -3.85 -12.64
CA ARG A 164 -1.17 -5.30 -12.50
C ARG A 164 -0.18 -6.10 -13.34
N GLY A 165 0.09 -5.68 -14.58
CA GLY A 165 1.09 -6.32 -15.45
C GLY A 165 2.48 -6.36 -14.80
N LEU A 166 2.96 -5.20 -14.32
CA LEU A 166 4.22 -5.10 -13.59
C LEU A 166 4.26 -5.99 -12.34
N GLY A 167 3.17 -5.99 -11.56
CA GLY A 167 3.07 -6.81 -10.36
C GLY A 167 3.18 -8.31 -10.65
N ILE A 168 2.52 -8.80 -11.72
CA ILE A 168 2.61 -10.20 -12.15
C ILE A 168 4.04 -10.54 -12.61
N GLU A 169 4.70 -9.65 -13.36
CA GLU A 169 6.09 -9.90 -13.79
C GLU A 169 7.06 -9.99 -12.59
N LEU A 170 6.89 -9.14 -11.58
CA LEU A 170 7.70 -9.21 -10.37
C LEU A 170 7.47 -10.51 -9.59
N LEU A 171 6.23 -11.00 -9.52
CA LEU A 171 5.91 -12.30 -8.93
C LEU A 171 6.57 -13.45 -9.72
N ARG A 172 6.57 -13.39 -11.05
CA ARG A 172 7.27 -14.38 -11.91
C ARG A 172 8.77 -14.41 -11.64
N LEU A 173 9.42 -13.24 -11.57
CA LEU A 173 10.84 -13.12 -11.25
C LEU A 173 11.18 -13.72 -9.87
N LEU A 174 10.32 -13.48 -8.88
CA LEU A 174 10.45 -14.09 -7.54
C LEU A 174 10.29 -15.60 -7.59
N CYS A 175 9.29 -16.12 -8.32
CA CYS A 175 9.10 -17.55 -8.52
C CYS A 175 10.33 -18.20 -9.12
N GLU A 176 10.85 -17.67 -10.23
CA GLU A 176 12.06 -18.17 -10.88
C GLU A 176 13.26 -18.15 -9.94
N GLY A 177 13.45 -17.05 -9.20
CA GLY A 177 14.53 -16.92 -8.23
C GLY A 177 14.44 -17.91 -7.06
N MET A 178 13.22 -18.30 -6.66
CA MET A 178 12.98 -19.29 -5.61
C MET A 178 12.92 -20.74 -6.13
N GLY A 179 13.00 -20.95 -7.45
CA GLY A 179 12.88 -22.27 -8.06
C GLY A 179 11.43 -22.79 -8.12
N LEU A 180 10.44 -21.91 -7.98
CA LEU A 180 9.04 -22.23 -8.21
C LEU A 180 8.72 -22.20 -9.71
N ARG A 181 7.57 -22.79 -10.09
CA ARG A 181 7.02 -22.57 -11.43
C ARG A 181 6.75 -21.06 -11.62
N PRO A 182 7.10 -20.46 -12.78
CA PRO A 182 6.95 -19.02 -12.98
C PRO A 182 5.52 -18.51 -12.78
N ASP A 183 4.52 -19.34 -13.07
CA ASP A 183 3.10 -19.06 -12.97
C ASP A 183 2.47 -19.41 -11.61
N TYR A 184 3.27 -19.74 -10.58
CA TYR A 184 2.75 -20.20 -9.28
C TYR A 184 1.73 -19.23 -8.65
N PHE A 185 1.96 -17.92 -8.73
CA PHE A 185 1.04 -16.89 -8.22
C PHE A 185 -0.03 -16.46 -9.22
N GLU A 186 0.03 -16.94 -10.46
CA GLU A 186 -1.01 -16.68 -11.46
C GLU A 186 -2.25 -17.56 -11.17
N GLY A 187 -3.43 -17.04 -11.49
CA GLY A 187 -4.69 -17.70 -11.14
C GLY A 187 -5.19 -17.25 -9.76
N ASP A 188 -5.65 -18.20 -8.93
CA ASP A 188 -6.43 -17.90 -7.72
C ASP A 188 -5.75 -16.92 -6.75
N LEU A 189 -4.42 -16.99 -6.62
CA LEU A 189 -3.67 -16.12 -5.72
C LEU A 189 -3.69 -14.63 -6.14
N THR A 190 -3.91 -14.36 -7.43
CA THR A 190 -3.97 -13.01 -8.03
C THR A 190 -5.30 -12.74 -8.77
N ALA A 191 -6.32 -13.56 -8.51
CA ALA A 191 -7.66 -13.44 -9.11
C ALA A 191 -8.60 -12.50 -8.33
N GLY A 192 -8.15 -11.96 -7.19
CA GLY A 192 -8.93 -10.98 -6.44
C GLY A 192 -8.95 -9.62 -7.13
N ASP A 193 -9.81 -8.73 -6.64
CA ASP A 193 -9.82 -7.34 -7.11
C ASP A 193 -8.45 -6.69 -6.81
N VAL A 194 -7.90 -5.99 -7.81
CA VAL A 194 -6.76 -5.09 -7.59
C VAL A 194 -7.30 -3.83 -6.96
N ILE A 195 -6.61 -3.35 -5.92
CA ILE A 195 -7.02 -2.17 -5.18
C ILE A 195 -5.99 -1.06 -5.40
N ILE A 196 -6.46 0.14 -5.70
CA ILE A 196 -5.65 1.35 -5.62
C ILE A 196 -6.12 2.17 -4.44
N ASN A 197 -5.18 2.55 -3.57
CA ASN A 197 -5.39 3.62 -2.60
C ASN A 197 -4.59 4.84 -3.03
N VAL A 198 -5.30 5.92 -3.34
CA VAL A 198 -4.70 7.25 -3.52
C VAL A 198 -4.68 7.93 -2.16
N ASN A 199 -3.49 8.04 -1.58
CA ASN A 199 -3.27 8.61 -0.26
C ASN A 199 -2.88 10.08 -0.41
N HIS A 200 -3.64 10.97 0.20
CA HIS A 200 -3.34 12.40 0.23
C HIS A 200 -3.07 12.85 1.66
N TYR A 201 -1.92 13.48 1.85
CA TYR A 201 -1.44 14.01 3.13
C TYR A 201 -1.30 15.53 2.98
N PRO A 202 -2.31 16.32 3.40
CA PRO A 202 -2.20 17.77 3.41
C PRO A 202 -1.06 18.27 4.31
N PRO A 203 -0.55 19.50 4.13
CA PRO A 203 0.41 20.09 5.05
C PRO A 203 -0.11 20.04 6.50
N CYS A 204 0.72 19.52 7.40
CA CYS A 204 0.39 19.34 8.82
C CYS A 204 0.95 20.49 9.66
N PRO A 205 0.13 21.17 10.48
CA PRO A 205 0.60 22.26 11.35
C PRO A 205 1.74 21.85 12.29
N ASP A 206 1.69 20.61 12.81
CA ASP A 206 2.75 20.04 13.65
C ASP A 206 3.00 18.56 13.30
N PRO A 207 3.91 18.26 12.37
CA PRO A 207 4.19 16.89 11.95
C PRO A 207 4.90 16.05 13.03
N SER A 208 5.39 16.66 14.12
CA SER A 208 6.05 15.93 15.21
C SER A 208 5.05 15.21 16.13
N LEU A 209 3.77 15.58 16.06
CA LEU A 209 2.72 15.09 16.94
C LEU A 209 1.83 14.02 16.30
N THR A 210 1.99 13.72 15.01
CA THR A 210 1.09 12.82 14.28
C THR A 210 1.80 12.02 13.20
N LEU A 211 1.06 11.11 12.56
CA LEU A 211 1.48 10.35 11.39
C LEU A 211 0.40 10.41 10.32
N GLY A 212 0.79 10.27 9.06
CA GLY A 212 -0.13 10.07 7.95
C GLY A 212 -0.67 8.64 7.89
N LEU A 213 0.15 7.64 8.18
CA LEU A 213 -0.24 6.23 8.38
C LEU A 213 0.51 5.62 9.56
N PRO A 214 -0.12 4.72 10.34
CA PRO A 214 0.57 4.02 11.42
C PRO A 214 1.66 3.08 10.89
N PRO A 215 2.58 2.65 11.78
CA PRO A 215 3.32 1.41 11.59
C PRO A 215 2.37 0.25 11.28
N HIS A 216 2.55 -0.37 10.13
CA HIS A 216 1.79 -1.54 9.69
C HIS A 216 2.58 -2.36 8.68
N CYS A 217 2.19 -3.63 8.53
CA CYS A 217 2.61 -4.48 7.43
C CYS A 217 1.46 -4.66 6.45
N ASP A 218 1.77 -4.73 5.17
CA ASP A 218 0.77 -4.94 4.14
C ASP A 218 0.13 -6.33 4.24
N ARG A 219 -1.13 -6.42 3.82
CA ARG A 219 -1.96 -7.64 3.92
C ARG A 219 -2.01 -8.47 2.64
N ASN A 220 -1.59 -7.90 1.53
CA ASN A 220 -1.72 -8.44 0.18
C ASN A 220 -0.52 -9.33 -0.18
N LEU A 221 -0.38 -9.72 -1.44
CA LEU A 221 0.83 -10.40 -1.91
C LEU A 221 1.96 -9.39 -2.12
N ILE A 222 1.74 -8.44 -3.03
CA ILE A 222 2.72 -7.44 -3.45
C ILE A 222 2.05 -6.09 -3.63
N THR A 223 2.77 -5.04 -3.25
CA THR A 223 2.36 -3.63 -3.34
C THR A 223 3.30 -2.92 -4.30
N LEU A 224 2.72 -2.10 -5.19
CA LEU A 224 3.46 -1.16 -6.04
C LEU A 224 3.05 0.25 -5.64
N LEU A 225 3.99 1.05 -5.17
CA LEU A 225 3.76 2.39 -4.69
C LEU A 225 4.42 3.40 -5.63
N LEU A 226 3.59 4.19 -6.30
CA LEU A 226 4.00 5.46 -6.92
C LEU A 226 4.00 6.52 -5.82
N GLN A 227 5.19 6.83 -5.30
CA GLN A 227 5.32 7.61 -4.06
C GLN A 227 5.33 9.13 -4.24
N GLY A 228 5.47 9.63 -5.47
CA GLY A 228 5.72 11.03 -5.80
C GLY A 228 7.08 11.53 -5.30
N ASP A 229 7.38 12.82 -5.51
CA ASP A 229 8.69 13.41 -5.19
C ASP A 229 8.82 13.90 -3.73
N VAL A 230 7.75 13.81 -2.95
CA VAL A 230 7.71 14.29 -1.57
C VAL A 230 8.01 13.13 -0.61
N PHE A 231 9.05 13.31 0.22
CA PHE A 231 9.40 12.36 1.29
C PHE A 231 8.21 12.12 2.22
N GLY A 232 8.05 10.87 2.65
CA GLY A 232 7.01 10.51 3.60
C GLY A 232 6.99 9.03 3.97
N LEU A 233 7.38 8.14 3.06
CA LEU A 233 7.50 6.72 3.39
C LEU A 233 8.68 6.49 4.35
N GLN A 234 8.40 5.77 5.43
CA GLN A 234 9.43 5.20 6.29
C GLN A 234 9.27 3.69 6.43
N VAL A 235 10.39 2.98 6.40
CA VAL A 235 10.45 1.52 6.51
C VAL A 235 11.20 1.15 7.79
N SER A 236 10.76 0.10 8.47
CA SER A 236 11.47 -0.45 9.63
C SER A 236 12.59 -1.38 9.16
N TYR A 237 13.84 -1.01 9.45
CA TYR A 237 15.01 -1.80 9.11
C TYR A 237 15.99 -1.88 10.28
N LYS A 238 16.33 -3.11 10.69
CA LYS A 238 17.26 -3.39 11.81
C LYS A 238 16.94 -2.59 13.08
N GLY A 239 15.65 -2.49 13.42
CA GLY A 239 15.16 -1.78 14.61
C GLY A 239 15.08 -0.26 14.48
N ASN A 240 15.38 0.30 13.30
CA ASN A 240 15.32 1.73 13.03
C ASN A 240 14.29 2.07 11.96
N TRP A 241 13.74 3.27 12.01
CA TRP A 241 12.91 3.83 10.94
C TRP A 241 13.80 4.58 9.95
N ILE A 242 13.82 4.13 8.70
CA ILE A 242 14.58 4.75 7.59
C ILE A 242 13.64 5.50 6.66
N ASN A 243 14.02 6.72 6.27
CA ASN A 243 13.33 7.49 5.23
C ASN A 243 13.68 6.89 3.86
N VAL A 244 12.66 6.63 3.05
CA VAL A 244 12.85 6.18 1.67
C VAL A 244 12.95 7.40 0.77
N GLU A 245 14.04 7.47 0.02
CA GLU A 245 14.27 8.50 -0.99
C GLU A 245 13.48 8.21 -2.27
N PRO A 246 12.67 9.16 -2.77
CA PRO A 246 12.03 9.04 -4.07
C PRO A 246 13.02 8.93 -5.21
N VAL A 247 12.88 7.90 -6.04
CA VAL A 247 13.59 7.79 -7.32
C VAL A 247 12.63 8.20 -8.44
N PRO A 248 13.02 9.13 -9.33
CA PRO A 248 12.19 9.53 -10.47
C PRO A 248 11.81 8.34 -11.34
N ASN A 249 10.56 8.32 -11.83
CA ASN A 249 10.03 7.26 -12.70
C ASN A 249 10.24 5.84 -12.14
N ALA A 250 10.07 5.69 -10.82
CA ALA A 250 10.20 4.42 -10.14
C ALA A 250 8.93 4.06 -9.35
N PHE A 251 8.74 2.75 -9.14
CA PHE A 251 7.83 2.24 -8.13
C PHE A 251 8.63 1.72 -6.94
N VAL A 252 8.20 2.06 -5.72
CA VAL A 252 8.60 1.29 -4.54
C VAL A 252 7.78 0.01 -4.54
N VAL A 253 8.46 -1.12 -4.36
CA VAL A 253 7.86 -2.44 -4.27
C VAL A 253 8.05 -2.98 -2.88
N ASN A 254 6.99 -3.52 -2.28
CA ASN A 254 7.07 -4.26 -1.02
C ASN A 254 6.09 -5.41 -0.97
N PHE A 255 6.31 -6.29 0.00
CA PHE A 255 5.52 -7.51 0.16
C PHE A 255 4.57 -7.41 1.33
N GLY A 256 3.42 -8.05 1.18
CA GLY A 256 2.47 -8.23 2.26
C GLY A 256 2.55 -9.62 2.89
N HIS A 257 1.80 -9.80 3.96
CA HIS A 257 1.83 -11.03 4.77
C HIS A 257 1.40 -12.27 4.00
N LEU A 258 0.52 -12.17 3.01
CA LEU A 258 0.11 -13.35 2.24
C LEU A 258 1.27 -13.90 1.42
N LEU A 259 2.14 -13.05 0.88
CA LEU A 259 3.33 -13.50 0.17
C LEU A 259 4.37 -14.07 1.13
N GLU A 260 4.52 -13.50 2.33
CA GLU A 260 5.36 -14.09 3.38
C GLU A 260 4.87 -15.48 3.80
N ILE A 261 3.55 -15.68 3.97
CA ILE A 261 2.95 -16.99 4.26
C ILE A 261 3.19 -17.97 3.11
N ALA A 262 2.89 -17.56 1.88
CA ALA A 262 3.02 -18.40 0.69
C ALA A 262 4.46 -18.84 0.43
N THR A 263 5.42 -17.98 0.75
CA THR A 263 6.86 -18.28 0.59
C THR A 263 7.48 -18.95 1.82
N ASN A 264 6.67 -19.42 2.78
CA ASN A 264 7.13 -20.00 4.04
C ASN A 264 8.13 -19.13 4.81
N GLY A 265 8.00 -17.80 4.69
CA GLY A 265 8.90 -16.85 5.32
C GLY A 265 10.19 -16.54 4.56
N VAL A 266 10.37 -17.02 3.33
CA VAL A 266 11.53 -16.64 2.50
C VAL A 266 11.51 -15.14 2.20
N LEU A 267 10.35 -14.60 1.84
CA LEU A 267 10.14 -13.16 1.66
C LEU A 267 9.47 -12.58 2.90
N LYS A 268 9.82 -11.35 3.29
CA LYS A 268 9.36 -10.70 4.52
C LYS A 268 8.45 -9.51 4.25
N SER A 269 7.31 -9.45 4.96
CA SER A 269 6.38 -8.32 4.98
C SER A 269 6.84 -7.26 6.00
N ILE A 270 7.55 -6.23 5.56
CA ILE A 270 8.19 -5.30 6.48
C ILE A 270 7.26 -4.18 6.96
N GLU A 271 7.38 -3.84 8.24
CA GLU A 271 6.60 -2.76 8.85
C GLU A 271 7.04 -1.41 8.26
N HIS A 272 6.06 -0.61 7.85
CA HIS A 272 6.28 0.70 7.27
C HIS A 272 5.21 1.69 7.76
N ARG A 273 5.48 2.99 7.62
CA ARG A 273 4.57 4.07 8.01
C ARG A 273 4.69 5.25 7.06
N ALA A 274 3.73 6.17 7.14
CA ALA A 274 3.79 7.42 6.39
C ALA A 274 3.89 8.62 7.34
N MET A 275 4.97 9.38 7.18
CA MET A 275 5.19 10.68 7.79
C MET A 275 4.40 11.76 7.07
N THR A 276 4.13 12.86 7.79
CA THR A 276 3.59 14.09 7.22
C THR A 276 4.63 15.21 7.37
N ASN A 277 4.40 16.35 6.74
CA ASN A 277 5.27 17.52 6.81
C ASN A 277 4.42 18.80 6.81
N SER A 278 5.02 19.93 7.22
CA SER A 278 4.31 21.22 7.33
C SER A 278 4.35 22.08 6.07
N ALA A 279 5.16 21.72 5.07
CA ALA A 279 5.48 22.60 3.95
C ALA A 279 4.64 22.32 2.70
N VAL A 280 4.49 21.05 2.32
CA VAL A 280 3.92 20.64 1.03
C VAL A 280 3.02 19.41 1.20
N ALA A 281 1.91 19.39 0.47
CA ALA A 281 1.05 18.21 0.42
C ALA A 281 1.81 17.06 -0.24
N ARG A 282 1.54 15.83 0.21
CA ARG A 282 2.05 14.61 -0.41
C ARG A 282 0.89 13.80 -0.95
N THR A 283 0.99 13.33 -2.19
CA THR A 283 0.06 12.34 -2.76
C THR A 283 0.86 11.12 -3.15
N SER A 284 0.33 9.92 -2.88
CA SER A 284 0.94 8.67 -3.33
C SER A 284 -0.14 7.67 -3.75
N VAL A 285 0.15 6.87 -4.77
CA VAL A 285 -0.78 5.88 -5.33
C VAL A 285 -0.24 4.48 -5.06
N ALA A 286 -0.91 3.73 -4.20
CA ALA A 286 -0.52 2.37 -3.83
C ALA A 286 -1.45 1.35 -4.49
N THR A 287 -0.89 0.47 -5.31
CA THR A 287 -1.58 -0.65 -5.97
C THR A 287 -1.32 -1.93 -5.19
N PHE A 288 -2.39 -2.66 -4.82
CA PHE A 288 -2.33 -3.90 -4.05
C PHE A 288 -2.90 -5.06 -4.84
N MET A 289 -2.11 -6.13 -5.00
CA MET A 289 -2.58 -7.39 -5.57
C MET A 289 -2.86 -8.43 -4.49
N MET A 290 -4.09 -8.94 -4.44
CA MET A 290 -4.55 -9.87 -3.41
C MET A 290 -5.44 -10.96 -4.01
N PRO A 291 -5.58 -12.11 -3.33
CA PRO A 291 -6.48 -13.16 -3.77
C PRO A 291 -7.96 -12.84 -3.47
N PRO A 292 -8.92 -13.60 -4.01
CA PRO A 292 -10.29 -13.59 -3.56
C PRO A 292 -10.41 -13.99 -2.08
N MET A 293 -11.47 -13.55 -1.40
CA MET A 293 -11.66 -13.79 0.03
C MET A 293 -11.67 -15.27 0.42
N ASP A 294 -12.14 -16.15 -0.45
CA ASP A 294 -12.26 -17.59 -0.15
C ASP A 294 -11.04 -18.41 -0.61
N CYS A 295 -10.02 -17.75 -1.17
CA CYS A 295 -8.76 -18.40 -1.56
C CYS A 295 -7.97 -18.86 -0.33
N LEU A 296 -7.45 -20.10 -0.39
CA LEU A 296 -6.53 -20.65 0.59
C LEU A 296 -5.10 -20.19 0.28
N VAL A 297 -4.42 -19.67 1.30
CA VAL A 297 -3.03 -19.25 1.25
C VAL A 297 -2.26 -19.99 2.32
N GLY A 298 -1.18 -20.67 1.92
CA GLY A 298 -0.30 -21.43 2.79
C GLY A 298 1.07 -21.60 2.12
N PRO A 299 2.08 -22.11 2.86
CA PRO A 299 3.41 -22.37 2.31
C PRO A 299 3.37 -23.18 1.02
N ALA A 300 4.09 -22.74 -0.01
CA ALA A 300 4.30 -23.50 -1.23
C ALA A 300 4.97 -24.84 -0.90
N GLU A 301 4.45 -25.92 -1.47
CA GLU A 301 4.93 -27.29 -1.19
C GLU A 301 6.41 -27.43 -1.54
N GLU A 302 6.85 -26.79 -2.63
CA GLU A 302 8.23 -26.81 -3.09
C GLU A 302 9.20 -26.07 -2.15
N LEU A 303 8.68 -25.21 -1.26
CA LEU A 303 9.46 -24.50 -0.24
C LEU A 303 9.42 -25.18 1.13
N VAL A 304 8.78 -26.34 1.22
CA VAL A 304 8.68 -27.16 2.43
C VAL A 304 9.32 -28.52 2.16
N GLY A 305 10.12 -29.05 3.10
CA GLY A 305 10.78 -30.33 2.90
C GLY A 305 11.63 -30.79 4.10
N GLU A 306 12.49 -31.78 3.86
CA GLU A 306 13.42 -32.28 4.87
C GLU A 306 14.36 -31.15 5.34
N GLY A 307 14.17 -30.70 6.59
CA GLY A 307 14.93 -29.59 7.19
C GLY A 307 14.27 -28.21 7.06
N ASN A 308 13.18 -28.07 6.30
CA ASN A 308 12.38 -26.84 6.26
C ASN A 308 10.89 -27.15 6.46
N THR A 309 10.43 -27.14 7.71
CA THR A 309 9.02 -27.40 8.04
C THR A 309 8.14 -26.19 7.71
N PRO A 310 6.82 -26.37 7.55
CA PRO A 310 5.89 -25.26 7.47
C PRO A 310 6.02 -24.35 8.70
N GLN A 311 6.34 -23.07 8.50
CA GLN A 311 6.39 -22.06 9.56
C GLN A 311 5.05 -21.37 9.75
N TYR A 312 4.14 -21.49 8.78
CA TYR A 312 2.83 -20.85 8.77
C TYR A 312 1.73 -21.87 8.49
N ARG A 313 0.57 -21.68 9.11
CA ARG A 313 -0.64 -22.47 8.80
C ARG A 313 -1.31 -21.98 7.52
N THR A 314 -1.92 -22.89 6.78
CA THR A 314 -2.81 -22.53 5.66
C THR A 314 -4.07 -21.86 6.18
N VAL A 315 -4.50 -20.78 5.53
CA VAL A 315 -5.65 -19.97 5.96
C VAL A 315 -6.40 -19.41 4.75
N THR A 316 -7.72 -19.21 4.87
CA THR A 316 -8.48 -18.45 3.85
C THR A 316 -8.16 -16.96 3.96
N PHE A 317 -8.16 -16.22 2.85
CA PHE A 317 -7.93 -14.77 2.91
C PHE A 317 -8.97 -14.04 3.79
N ARG A 318 -10.23 -14.52 3.82
CA ARG A 318 -11.30 -14.02 4.69
C ARG A 318 -10.96 -14.17 6.16
N GLU A 319 -10.50 -15.35 6.57
CA GLU A 319 -10.07 -15.58 7.95
C GLU A 319 -8.83 -14.73 8.28
N PHE A 320 -7.86 -14.67 7.37
CA PHE A 320 -6.67 -13.83 7.52
C PHE A 320 -7.08 -12.38 7.80
N MET A 321 -7.96 -11.83 6.98
CA MET A 321 -8.46 -10.46 7.11
C MET A 321 -9.17 -10.19 8.43
N ARG A 322 -9.99 -11.13 8.90
CA ARG A 322 -10.66 -11.01 10.20
C ARG A 322 -9.65 -10.89 11.34
N ILE A 323 -8.62 -11.75 11.35
CA ILE A 323 -7.59 -11.74 12.40
C ILE A 323 -6.70 -10.51 12.27
N TYR A 324 -6.23 -10.20 11.05
CA TYR A 324 -5.37 -9.06 10.75
C TYR A 324 -5.95 -7.74 11.28
N LYS A 325 -7.27 -7.53 11.12
CA LYS A 325 -7.98 -6.36 11.67
C LYS A 325 -7.99 -6.38 13.20
N THR A 326 -8.33 -7.51 13.81
CA THR A 326 -8.40 -7.66 15.28
C THR A 326 -7.05 -7.38 15.95
N VAL A 327 -5.94 -7.72 15.30
CA VAL A 327 -4.59 -7.56 15.87
C VAL A 327 -3.90 -6.24 15.47
N GLY A 328 -4.60 -5.36 14.75
CA GLY A 328 -4.14 -4.00 14.44
C GLY A 328 -2.98 -3.92 13.45
N ALA A 329 -2.88 -4.85 12.49
CA ALA A 329 -1.91 -4.81 11.38
C ALA A 329 -0.41 -4.77 11.73
N ARG A 330 -0.04 -4.93 13.02
CA ARG A 330 1.36 -4.96 13.47
C ARG A 330 2.01 -6.30 13.17
N ARG A 331 3.27 -6.27 12.73
CA ARG A 331 4.02 -7.47 12.32
C ARG A 331 3.97 -8.58 13.36
N GLU A 332 4.43 -8.30 14.58
CA GLU A 332 4.54 -9.30 15.65
C GLU A 332 3.19 -9.96 15.98
N SER A 333 2.13 -9.16 16.04
CA SER A 333 0.79 -9.65 16.38
C SER A 333 0.20 -10.51 15.26
N VAL A 334 0.43 -10.13 14.00
CA VAL A 334 0.01 -10.91 12.83
C VAL A 334 0.80 -12.22 12.76
N GLU A 335 2.13 -12.15 12.85
CA GLU A 335 2.98 -13.34 12.84
C GLU A 335 2.60 -14.34 13.94
N LYS A 336 2.38 -13.86 15.17
CA LYS A 336 1.96 -14.71 16.29
C LYS A 336 0.64 -15.44 16.03
N ALA A 337 -0.24 -14.90 15.19
CA ALA A 337 -1.54 -15.50 14.89
C ALA A 337 -1.51 -16.56 13.77
N PHE A 338 -0.44 -16.58 12.95
CA PHE A 338 -0.35 -17.45 11.78
C PHE A 338 0.87 -18.38 11.77
N LYS A 339 1.92 -18.08 12.55
CA LYS A 339 3.07 -18.98 12.72
C LYS A 339 2.69 -20.23 13.51
N ILE A 340 3.34 -21.36 13.19
CA ILE A 340 3.18 -22.66 13.86
C ILE A 340 4.17 -22.81 15.01
#